data_AF-B4IFL9-F1
#
_entry.id   AF-B4IFL9-F1
#
_cell.length_a   1.000
_cell.length_b   1.000
_cell.length_c   1.000
_cell.angle_alpha   90.00
_cell.angle_beta   90.00
_cell.angle_gamma   90.00
#
_symmetry.space_group_name_H-M   'P 1'
#
loop_
_entity.id
_entity.type
_entity.pdbx_description
1 polymer ?
#
loop_
_entity_poly.entity_id
_entity_poly.type
_entity_poly.pdbx_seq_one_letter_code
_entity_poly.pdbx_strand_id
1 'polypeptide(L)'
;MKRRAQSKTSVASSTDFFSLSDKPSLGRRRALLAAKLKRQVQSTTSFDSSTGSYTYTDATSLRKTPITFSPSPEFMKTAKAKLKLIALYEDHKCLWNQRNKDFFNFELKDRIWDAIADEMKADSPSGFWKHMIHKLRYKVEMERIQEQGAKFSGESPQPKLFYSDKLLFLNHMFDREGGKPPREIVCL
;
A
#
# COMPACT_ATOMS: atom_id res chain seq x y z
N MET A 1 -27.93 72.97 -1.57
CA MET A 1 -26.58 72.44 -1.91
C MET A 1 -25.80 72.12 -0.65
N LYS A 2 -25.66 70.84 -0.25
CA LYS A 2 -24.63 70.38 0.70
C LYS A 2 -24.17 68.98 0.29
N ARG A 3 -22.85 68.77 0.33
CA ARG A 3 -22.10 67.78 -0.47
C ARG A 3 -22.00 66.42 0.21
N ARG A 4 -21.94 65.41 -0.66
CA ARG A 4 -21.80 63.96 -0.48
C ARG A 4 -20.42 63.63 0.13
N ALA A 5 -20.38 62.84 1.19
CA ALA A 5 -19.14 62.23 1.70
C ALA A 5 -18.88 60.91 0.94
N GLN A 6 -17.80 60.86 0.17
CA GLN A 6 -17.25 59.64 -0.43
C GLN A 6 -16.11 59.15 0.46
N SER A 7 -16.23 57.92 0.97
CA SER A 7 -15.14 57.20 1.63
C SER A 7 -14.26 56.53 0.55
N LYS A 8 -12.98 56.87 0.49
CA LYS A 8 -11.93 56.17 -0.27
C LYS A 8 -10.82 55.80 0.70
N THR A 9 -10.52 54.51 0.86
CA THR A 9 -9.22 53.96 1.30
C THR A 9 -9.19 52.49 0.87
N SER A 10 -8.57 52.20 -0.27
CA SER A 10 -7.19 51.68 -0.44
C SER A 10 -7.09 50.16 -0.24
N VAL A 11 -7.13 49.44 -1.37
CA VAL A 11 -6.79 48.02 -1.48
C VAL A 11 -5.27 47.89 -1.34
N ALA A 12 -4.79 47.40 -0.21
CA ALA A 12 -3.40 47.02 -0.04
C ALA A 12 -3.20 45.62 -0.62
N SER A 13 -2.55 45.57 -1.78
CA SER A 13 -1.93 44.36 -2.33
C SER A 13 -0.66 44.09 -1.53
N SER A 14 -0.64 43.01 -0.74
CA SER A 14 0.60 42.46 -0.18
C SER A 14 0.84 41.10 -0.81
N THR A 15 1.74 41.10 -1.79
CA THR A 15 2.39 39.91 -2.31
C THR A 15 3.34 39.37 -1.26
N ASP A 16 2.86 38.43 -0.45
CA ASP A 16 3.72 37.73 0.49
C ASP A 16 4.40 36.56 -0.21
N PHE A 17 5.69 36.81 -0.47
CA PHE A 17 6.75 35.90 -0.86
C PHE A 17 6.70 34.60 -0.04
N PHE A 18 6.44 33.46 -0.68
CA PHE A 18 6.57 32.15 -0.03
C PHE A 18 8.05 31.82 0.17
N SER A 19 8.56 32.04 1.38
CA SER A 19 9.85 31.51 1.82
C SER A 19 9.64 30.25 2.67
N LEU A 20 10.22 29.17 2.18
CA LEU A 20 10.15 27.81 2.70
C LEU A 20 11.13 27.65 3.88
N SER A 21 10.65 27.14 5.03
CA SER A 21 11.39 26.34 6.04
C SER A 21 10.98 26.66 7.48
N ASP A 22 9.69 26.47 7.81
CA ASP A 22 9.28 26.36 9.22
C ASP A 22 8.87 24.94 9.52
N LYS A 23 9.73 24.22 10.25
CA LYS A 23 9.38 22.97 10.90
C LYS A 23 8.17 23.27 11.79
N PRO A 24 6.98 22.68 11.52
CA PRO A 24 5.77 23.06 12.23
C PRO A 24 5.94 22.87 13.74
N SER A 25 5.45 23.83 14.52
CA SER A 25 5.48 23.76 15.98
C SER A 25 4.86 22.45 16.47
N LEU A 26 5.30 21.97 17.64
CA LEU A 26 4.88 20.67 18.17
C LEU A 26 3.35 20.58 18.34
N GLY A 27 2.70 21.72 18.67
CA GLY A 27 1.24 21.85 18.68
C GLY A 27 0.60 21.71 17.29
N ARG A 28 1.16 22.36 16.26
CA ARG A 28 0.67 22.25 14.87
C ARG A 28 0.87 20.84 14.32
N ARG A 29 1.98 20.18 14.63
CA ARG A 29 2.21 18.76 14.29
C ARG A 29 1.17 17.85 14.92
N ARG A 30 0.90 18.01 16.22
CA ARG A 30 -0.14 17.24 16.93
C ARG A 30 -1.53 17.48 16.34
N ALA A 31 -1.88 18.73 16.01
CA ALA A 31 -3.16 19.06 15.39
C ALA A 31 -3.29 18.44 13.99
N LEU A 32 -2.24 18.49 13.16
CA LEU A 32 -2.22 17.85 11.84
C LEU A 32 -2.33 16.33 11.94
N LEU A 33 -1.63 15.72 12.91
CA LEU A 33 -1.69 14.28 13.15
C LEU A 33 -3.10 13.87 13.63
N ALA A 34 -3.69 14.62 14.57
CA ALA A 34 -5.05 14.40 15.04
C ALA A 34 -6.08 14.58 13.91
N ALA A 35 -5.89 15.57 13.03
CA ALA A 35 -6.73 15.75 11.85
C ALA A 35 -6.57 14.59 10.86
N LYS A 36 -5.35 14.10 10.62
CA LYS A 36 -5.07 12.92 9.79
C LYS A 36 -5.71 11.65 10.35
N LEU A 37 -5.64 11.45 11.67
CA LEU A 37 -6.26 10.33 12.38
C LEU A 37 -7.79 10.40 12.32
N LYS A 38 -8.38 11.58 12.56
CA LYS A 38 -9.82 11.80 12.38
C LYS A 38 -10.28 11.57 10.93
N ARG A 39 -9.47 11.95 9.93
CA ARG A 39 -9.74 11.69 8.50
C ARG A 39 -9.70 10.20 8.17
N GLN A 40 -8.72 9.46 8.69
CA GLN A 40 -8.67 8.01 8.54
C GLN A 40 -9.88 7.32 9.17
N VAL A 41 -10.30 7.75 10.37
CA VAL A 41 -11.49 7.20 11.05
C VAL A 41 -12.77 7.43 10.23
N GLN A 42 -12.84 8.49 9.43
CA GLN A 42 -14.01 8.80 8.60
C GLN A 42 -14.00 8.10 7.23
N SER A 43 -12.85 7.62 6.78
CA SER A 43 -12.75 6.91 5.51
C SER A 43 -13.03 5.42 5.76
N THR A 44 -14.13 4.88 5.24
CA THR A 44 -14.45 3.46 5.42
C THR A 44 -14.10 2.68 4.16
N THR A 45 -13.37 1.57 4.35
CA THR A 45 -13.09 0.58 3.29
C THR A 45 -13.81 -0.72 3.62
N SER A 46 -14.53 -1.30 2.68
CA SER A 46 -15.08 -2.66 2.83
C SER A 46 -14.78 -3.48 1.58
N PHE A 47 -14.61 -4.80 1.75
CA PHE A 47 -14.32 -5.73 0.68
C PHE A 47 -15.27 -6.93 0.77
N ASP A 48 -16.01 -7.18 -0.30
CA ASP A 48 -16.84 -8.38 -0.46
C ASP A 48 -16.02 -9.44 -1.18
N SER A 49 -15.70 -10.51 -0.46
CA SER A 49 -14.90 -11.63 -0.96
C SER A 49 -15.64 -12.52 -1.97
N SER A 50 -16.97 -12.49 -1.97
CA SER A 50 -17.83 -13.24 -2.89
C SER A 50 -17.88 -12.59 -4.26
N THR A 51 -18.17 -11.29 -4.30
CA THR A 51 -18.27 -10.52 -5.55
C THR A 51 -16.94 -9.95 -6.01
N GLY A 52 -15.92 -9.93 -5.15
CA GLY A 52 -14.66 -9.23 -5.40
C GLY A 52 -14.80 -7.70 -5.39
N SER A 53 -15.92 -7.19 -4.90
CA SER A 53 -16.21 -5.76 -4.84
C SER A 53 -15.44 -5.08 -3.71
N TYR A 54 -14.75 -3.99 -4.02
CA TYR A 54 -14.08 -3.16 -3.02
C TYR A 54 -14.76 -1.79 -3.00
N THR A 55 -15.26 -1.38 -1.83
CA THR A 55 -15.87 -0.05 -1.66
C THR A 55 -14.99 0.82 -0.78
N TYR A 56 -14.80 2.06 -1.22
CA TYR A 56 -14.06 3.08 -0.49
C TYR A 56 -14.91 4.34 -0.37
N THR A 57 -15.09 4.82 0.86
CA THR A 57 -15.65 6.15 1.10
C THR A 57 -14.52 7.09 1.47
N ASP A 58 -14.22 8.04 0.57
CA ASP A 58 -13.34 9.16 0.92
C ASP A 58 -14.19 10.29 1.50
N ALA A 59 -13.99 10.59 2.78
CA ALA A 59 -14.69 11.67 3.47
C ALA A 59 -14.27 13.07 2.98
N THR A 60 -13.23 13.18 2.15
CA THR A 60 -12.71 14.46 1.63
C THR A 60 -13.35 14.91 0.32
N SER A 61 -14.08 14.03 -0.37
CA SER A 61 -14.81 14.40 -1.58
C SER A 61 -16.06 15.22 -1.23
N LEU A 62 -16.25 16.37 -1.87
CA LEU A 62 -17.49 17.16 -1.80
C LEU A 62 -18.74 16.33 -2.19
N ARG A 63 -18.53 15.18 -2.85
CA ARG A 63 -19.53 14.15 -3.08
C ARG A 63 -19.27 12.99 -2.13
N LYS A 64 -20.11 12.81 -1.11
CA LYS A 64 -20.13 11.64 -0.21
C LYS A 64 -20.62 10.37 -0.92
N THR A 65 -20.20 10.12 -2.16
CA THR A 65 -20.57 8.93 -2.91
C THR A 65 -19.48 7.88 -2.75
N PRO A 66 -19.78 6.66 -2.25
CA PRO A 66 -18.81 5.58 -2.19
C PRO A 66 -18.26 5.30 -3.59
N ILE A 67 -16.93 5.26 -3.70
CA ILE A 67 -16.24 4.80 -4.90
C ILE A 67 -16.26 3.27 -4.83
N THR A 68 -17.08 2.65 -5.67
CA THR A 68 -17.10 1.20 -5.85
C THR A 68 -16.08 0.83 -6.92
N PHE A 69 -14.99 0.20 -6.50
CA PHE A 69 -14.07 -0.45 -7.41
C PHE A 69 -14.49 -1.91 -7.59
N SER A 70 -15.07 -2.21 -8.76
CA SER A 70 -15.32 -3.58 -9.19
C SER A 70 -14.27 -3.98 -10.24
N PRO A 71 -13.19 -4.65 -9.83
CA PRO A 71 -12.26 -5.21 -10.80
C PRO A 71 -12.98 -6.30 -11.59
N SER A 72 -12.82 -6.29 -12.92
CA SER A 72 -13.38 -7.34 -13.75
C SER A 72 -12.87 -8.70 -13.26
N PRO A 73 -13.74 -9.69 -12.99
CA PRO A 73 -13.34 -11.03 -12.57
C PRO A 73 -12.32 -11.67 -13.51
N GLU A 74 -12.36 -11.32 -14.79
CA GLU A 74 -11.46 -11.83 -15.83
C GLU A 74 -10.05 -11.25 -15.73
N PHE A 75 -9.94 -9.95 -15.45
CA PHE A 75 -8.64 -9.32 -15.17
C PHE A 75 -7.96 -9.98 -13.97
N MET A 76 -8.75 -10.34 -12.95
CA MET A 76 -8.27 -10.98 -11.72
C MET A 76 -7.86 -12.45 -11.88
N LYS A 77 -8.38 -13.15 -12.90
CA LYS A 77 -7.96 -14.52 -13.23
C LYS A 77 -6.64 -14.57 -13.98
N THR A 78 -6.26 -13.47 -14.64
CA THR A 78 -5.12 -13.45 -15.55
C THR A 78 -3.81 -13.74 -14.82
N ALA A 79 -3.09 -14.78 -15.25
CA ALA A 79 -1.80 -15.14 -14.68
C ALA A 79 -0.79 -13.99 -14.70
N LYS A 80 -0.79 -13.21 -15.80
CA LYS A 80 0.05 -12.02 -15.97
C LYS A 80 -0.16 -10.96 -14.88
N ALA A 81 -1.40 -10.69 -14.49
CA ALA A 81 -1.71 -9.69 -13.46
C ALA A 81 -1.18 -10.14 -12.08
N LYS A 82 -1.36 -11.42 -11.73
CA LYS A 82 -0.84 -11.98 -10.48
C LYS A 82 0.69 -11.94 -10.44
N LEU A 83 1.33 -12.36 -11.53
CA LEU A 83 2.79 -12.34 -11.64
C LEU A 83 3.36 -10.91 -11.56
N LYS A 84 2.72 -9.94 -12.23
CA LYS A 84 3.09 -8.53 -12.16
C LYS A 84 3.00 -8.01 -10.71
N LEU A 85 1.89 -8.28 -10.04
CA LEU A 85 1.70 -7.86 -8.65
C LEU A 85 2.75 -8.45 -7.70
N ILE A 86 3.08 -9.74 -7.88
CA ILE A 86 4.10 -10.40 -7.07
C ILE A 86 5.48 -9.77 -7.32
N ALA A 87 5.84 -9.48 -8.57
CA ALA A 87 7.12 -8.85 -8.90
C ALA A 87 7.26 -7.46 -8.26
N LEU A 88 6.23 -6.61 -8.38
CA LEU A 88 6.22 -5.29 -7.72
C LEU A 88 6.32 -5.41 -6.21
N TYR A 89 5.64 -6.40 -5.62
CA TYR A 89 5.72 -6.65 -4.19
C TYR A 89 7.11 -7.13 -3.75
N GLU A 90 7.77 -7.97 -4.54
CA GLU A 90 9.13 -8.47 -4.30
C GLU A 90 10.16 -7.34 -4.30
N ASP A 91 10.10 -6.45 -5.29
CA ASP A 91 11.03 -5.32 -5.46
C ASP A 91 11.04 -4.38 -4.24
N HIS A 92 9.89 -4.22 -3.59
CA HIS A 92 9.75 -3.35 -2.42
C HIS A 92 9.94 -4.11 -1.10
N LYS A 93 11.20 -4.37 -0.74
CA LYS A 93 11.60 -5.08 0.50
C LYS A 93 10.95 -4.55 1.78
N CYS A 94 10.72 -3.24 1.90
CA CYS A 94 10.05 -2.64 3.07
C CYS A 94 8.61 -3.15 3.30
N LEU A 95 7.98 -3.77 2.29
CA LEU A 95 6.64 -4.34 2.40
C LEU A 95 6.61 -5.74 3.02
N TRP A 96 7.69 -6.51 2.89
CA TRP A 96 7.72 -7.92 3.28
C TRP A 96 8.88 -8.28 4.20
N ASN A 97 10.06 -7.69 4.03
CA ASN A 97 11.22 -7.96 4.88
C ASN A 97 11.10 -7.21 6.21
N GLN A 98 10.92 -7.97 7.29
CA GLN A 98 10.74 -7.41 8.64
C GLN A 98 12.02 -6.78 9.20
N ARG A 99 13.19 -7.16 8.66
CA ARG A 99 14.48 -6.61 9.06
C ARG A 99 14.94 -5.45 8.19
N ASN A 100 14.15 -5.03 7.21
CA ASN A 100 14.43 -3.82 6.45
C ASN A 100 14.25 -2.58 7.35
N LYS A 101 15.13 -1.59 7.20
CA LYS A 101 15.12 -0.36 8.00
C LYS A 101 13.81 0.42 7.87
N ASP A 102 13.20 0.36 6.69
CA ASP A 102 11.96 1.06 6.37
C ASP A 102 10.70 0.21 6.59
N PHE A 103 10.83 -0.99 7.19
CA PHE A 103 9.68 -1.87 7.42
C PHE A 103 8.58 -1.25 8.30
N PHE A 104 8.97 -0.42 9.27
CA PHE A 104 8.07 0.32 10.16
C PHE A 104 7.68 1.70 9.62
N ASN A 105 8.17 2.10 8.43
CA ASN A 105 7.81 3.36 7.81
C ASN A 105 6.44 3.25 7.12
N PHE A 106 5.37 3.37 7.90
CA PHE A 106 4.00 3.23 7.40
C PHE A 106 3.66 4.22 6.27
N GLU A 107 4.14 5.47 6.36
CA GLU A 107 3.87 6.47 5.32
C GLU A 107 4.54 6.13 4.00
N LEU A 108 5.75 5.56 4.03
CA LEU A 108 6.41 5.05 2.83
C LEU A 108 5.65 3.86 2.25
N LYS A 109 5.19 2.95 3.09
CA LYS A 109 4.44 1.76 2.64
C LYS A 109 3.13 2.13 1.98
N ASP A 110 2.41 3.10 2.54
CA ASP A 110 1.17 3.61 1.93
C ASP A 110 1.45 4.19 0.53
N ARG A 111 2.48 5.04 0.39
CA ARG A 111 2.88 5.60 -0.91
C ARG A 111 3.29 4.53 -1.92
N ILE A 112 4.01 3.50 -1.48
CA ILE A 112 4.40 2.39 -2.34
C ILE A 112 3.16 1.60 -2.78
N TRP A 113 2.22 1.35 -1.88
CA TRP A 113 0.97 0.67 -2.25
C TRP A 113 0.12 1.49 -3.22
N ASP A 114 0.09 2.81 -3.07
CA ASP A 114 -0.56 3.71 -4.03
C ASP A 114 0.13 3.63 -5.40
N ALA A 115 1.46 3.68 -5.46
CA ALA A 115 2.21 3.52 -6.71
C ALA A 115 2.00 2.14 -7.37
N ILE A 116 1.98 1.06 -6.59
CA ILE A 116 1.65 -0.29 -7.08
C ILE A 116 0.24 -0.31 -7.66
N ALA A 117 -0.71 0.36 -7.01
CA ALA A 117 -2.09 0.41 -7.49
C ALA A 117 -2.19 1.09 -8.84
N ASP A 118 -1.57 2.26 -8.99
CA ASP A 118 -1.53 3.00 -10.24
C ASP A 118 -0.89 2.19 -11.37
N GLU A 119 0.19 1.47 -11.08
CA GLU A 119 0.88 0.65 -12.07
C GLU A 119 0.08 -0.59 -12.49
N MET A 120 -0.72 -1.13 -11.58
CA MET A 120 -1.57 -2.28 -11.86
C MET A 120 -2.81 -1.88 -12.66
N LYS A 121 -3.48 -0.82 -12.23
CA LYS A 121 -4.63 -0.23 -12.90
C LYS A 121 -4.85 1.20 -12.39
N ALA A 122 -4.91 2.17 -13.31
CA ALA A 122 -5.28 3.54 -12.98
C ALA A 122 -6.62 3.59 -12.20
N ASP A 123 -6.69 4.49 -11.22
CA ASP A 123 -7.85 4.70 -10.34
C ASP A 123 -8.24 3.48 -9.49
N SER A 124 -7.30 2.55 -9.27
CA SER A 124 -7.53 1.42 -8.38
C SER A 124 -7.10 1.74 -6.94
N PRO A 125 -7.84 1.25 -5.93
CA PRO A 125 -7.50 1.50 -4.55
C PRO A 125 -6.33 0.62 -4.10
N SER A 126 -5.37 1.21 -3.40
CA SER A 126 -4.18 0.53 -2.88
C SER A 126 -4.48 -0.60 -1.89
N GLY A 127 -5.52 -0.43 -1.08
CA GLY A 127 -6.01 -1.45 -0.15
C GLY A 127 -6.46 -2.75 -0.85
N PHE A 128 -6.97 -2.66 -2.07
CA PHE A 128 -7.38 -3.84 -2.85
C PHE A 128 -6.18 -4.71 -3.23
N TRP A 129 -5.09 -4.10 -3.73
CA TRP A 129 -3.88 -4.81 -4.12
C TRP A 129 -3.14 -5.42 -2.92
N LYS A 130 -3.13 -4.69 -1.81
CA LYS A 130 -2.64 -5.20 -0.53
C LYS A 130 -3.40 -6.47 -0.11
N HIS A 131 -4.74 -6.43 -0.13
CA HIS A 131 -5.56 -7.60 0.16
C HIS A 131 -5.27 -8.76 -0.81
N MET A 132 -5.09 -8.46 -2.09
CA MET A 132 -4.80 -9.47 -3.11
C MET A 132 -3.49 -10.19 -2.85
N ILE A 133 -2.42 -9.46 -2.52
CA ILE A 133 -1.14 -10.08 -2.12
C ILE A 133 -1.32 -10.98 -0.91
N HIS A 134 -2.05 -10.55 0.12
CA HIS A 134 -2.30 -11.39 1.29
C HIS A 134 -3.04 -12.68 0.93
N LYS A 135 -4.02 -12.61 0.01
CA LYS A 135 -4.73 -13.79 -0.49
C LYS A 135 -3.82 -14.74 -1.26
N LEU A 136 -2.92 -14.22 -2.10
CA LEU A 136 -1.95 -15.04 -2.84
C LEU A 136 -0.99 -15.77 -1.90
N ARG A 137 -0.46 -15.05 -0.90
CA ARG A 137 0.41 -15.61 0.15
C ARG A 137 -0.28 -16.72 0.92
N TYR A 138 -1.52 -16.46 1.35
CA TYR A 138 -2.32 -17.45 2.07
C TYR A 138 -2.50 -18.73 1.25
N LYS A 139 -2.80 -18.62 -0.05
CA LYS A 139 -2.96 -19.80 -0.92
C LYS A 139 -1.70 -20.65 -1.04
N VAL A 140 -0.53 -20.02 -1.18
CA VAL A 140 0.76 -20.74 -1.22
C VAL A 140 1.05 -21.41 0.12
N GLU A 141 0.75 -20.76 1.24
CA GLU A 141 0.91 -21.39 2.55
C GLU A 141 -0.03 -22.58 2.74
N MET A 142 -1.28 -22.48 2.28
CA MET A 142 -2.23 -23.60 2.35
C MET A 142 -1.79 -24.77 1.48
N GLU A 143 -1.30 -24.52 0.28
CA GLU A 143 -0.69 -25.53 -0.58
C GLU A 143 0.47 -26.24 0.13
N ARG A 144 1.38 -25.48 0.75
CA ARG A 144 2.51 -26.04 1.51
C ARG A 144 2.06 -26.93 2.66
N ILE A 145 1.02 -26.54 3.38
CA ILE A 145 0.43 -27.34 4.48
C ILE A 145 -0.21 -28.62 3.92
N GLN A 146 -0.93 -28.53 2.80
CA GLN A 146 -1.54 -29.70 2.14
C GLN A 146 -0.48 -30.67 1.63
N GLU A 147 0.59 -30.18 0.99
CA GLU A 147 1.72 -31.00 0.56
C GLU A 147 2.39 -31.72 1.73
N GLN A 148 2.58 -31.03 2.86
CA GLN A 148 3.12 -31.67 4.05
C GLN A 148 2.17 -32.73 4.59
N GLY A 149 0.87 -32.44 4.69
CA GLY A 149 -0.14 -33.42 5.09
C GLY A 149 -0.14 -34.65 4.19
N ALA A 150 -0.13 -34.47 2.87
CA ALA A 150 -0.07 -35.55 1.89
C ALA A 150 1.19 -36.42 2.02
N LYS A 151 2.34 -35.82 2.34
CA LYS A 151 3.58 -36.57 2.64
C LYS A 151 3.44 -37.47 3.87
N PHE A 152 2.63 -37.07 4.85
CA PHE A 152 2.37 -37.87 6.05
C PHE A 152 1.24 -38.90 5.85
N SER A 153 0.23 -38.61 5.01
CA SER A 153 -0.90 -39.51 4.75
C SER A 153 -0.70 -40.47 3.57
N GLY A 154 0.33 -40.25 2.74
CA GLY A 154 0.58 -41.05 1.53
C GLY A 154 -0.35 -40.71 0.36
N GLU A 155 -1.12 -39.62 0.45
CA GLU A 155 -2.00 -39.14 -0.61
C GLU A 155 -1.23 -38.35 -1.67
N SER A 156 -1.80 -38.23 -2.88
CA SER A 156 -1.23 -37.41 -3.94
C SER A 156 -1.39 -35.91 -3.63
N PRO A 157 -0.31 -35.11 -3.68
CA PRO A 157 -0.41 -33.66 -3.49
C PRO A 157 -1.31 -32.99 -4.54
N GLN A 158 -2.01 -31.94 -4.14
CA GLN A 158 -2.76 -31.05 -5.03
C GLN A 158 -1.82 -30.39 -6.07
N PRO A 159 -2.34 -29.98 -7.24
CA PRO A 159 -1.52 -29.35 -8.27
C PRO A 159 -0.91 -28.04 -7.79
N LYS A 160 0.41 -27.91 -8.02
CA LYS A 160 1.22 -26.79 -7.59
C LYS A 160 0.72 -25.47 -8.18
N LEU A 161 0.63 -24.39 -7.39
CA LEU A 161 0.21 -23.08 -7.89
C LEU A 161 1.28 -22.52 -8.83
N PHE A 162 0.90 -22.10 -10.04
CA PHE A 162 1.86 -21.62 -11.05
C PHE A 162 2.73 -20.42 -10.62
N TYR A 163 2.34 -19.71 -9.56
CA TYR A 163 3.05 -18.55 -9.02
C TYR A 163 3.73 -18.83 -7.68
N SER A 164 3.67 -20.06 -7.15
CA SER A 164 4.27 -20.41 -5.85
C SER A 164 5.76 -20.07 -5.81
N ASP A 165 6.48 -20.37 -6.89
CA ASP A 165 7.93 -20.18 -7.00
C ASP A 165 8.33 -18.71 -6.97
N LYS A 166 7.41 -17.83 -7.39
CA LYS A 166 7.60 -16.36 -7.35
C LYS A 166 7.42 -15.78 -5.96
N LEU A 167 6.93 -16.54 -4.98
CA LEU A 167 6.77 -16.09 -3.60
C LEU A 167 7.84 -16.66 -2.66
N LEU A 168 8.84 -17.39 -3.18
CA LEU A 168 9.91 -17.99 -2.39
C LEU A 168 10.79 -16.95 -1.66
N PHE A 169 10.86 -15.72 -2.17
CA PHE A 169 11.56 -14.63 -1.48
C PHE A 169 11.00 -14.36 -0.07
N LEU A 170 9.75 -14.73 0.20
CA LEU A 170 9.14 -14.61 1.53
C LEU A 170 9.78 -15.54 2.57
N ASN A 171 10.48 -16.59 2.16
CA ASN A 171 11.26 -17.41 3.09
C ASN A 171 12.41 -16.59 3.72
N HIS A 172 12.82 -15.51 3.06
CA HIS A 172 13.88 -14.60 3.49
C HIS A 172 13.32 -13.37 4.25
N MET A 173 12.08 -13.41 4.73
CA MET A 173 11.43 -12.31 5.48
C MET A 173 12.19 -11.87 6.75
N PHE A 174 13.03 -12.75 7.29
CA PHE A 174 13.81 -12.51 8.50
C PHE A 174 15.32 -12.34 8.23
N ASP A 175 15.74 -12.33 6.97
CA ASP A 175 17.15 -12.22 6.63
C ASP A 175 17.65 -10.80 6.87
N ARG A 176 18.84 -10.68 7.48
CA ARG A 176 19.48 -9.37 7.66
C ARG A 176 20.05 -8.93 6.32
N GLU A 177 19.74 -7.69 5.93
CA GLU A 177 20.45 -7.00 4.84
C GLU A 177 21.90 -6.72 5.32
N GLY A 178 22.78 -7.72 5.22
CA GLY A 178 24.15 -7.58 5.69
C GLY A 178 24.93 -8.86 6.02
N GLY A 179 24.47 -10.05 5.63
CA GLY A 179 25.32 -11.24 5.65
C GLY A 179 26.43 -11.11 4.61
N LYS A 180 27.61 -10.62 4.99
CA LYS A 180 28.82 -10.80 4.16
C LYS A 180 28.96 -12.30 3.88
N PRO A 181 29.28 -12.75 2.65
CA PRO A 181 29.68 -14.13 2.45
C PRO A 181 30.88 -14.43 3.37
N PRO A 182 31.01 -15.65 3.91
CA PRO A 182 32.22 -16.05 4.63
C PRO A 182 33.41 -15.72 3.75
N ARG A 183 34.33 -14.89 4.25
CA ARG A 183 35.61 -14.67 3.59
C ARG A 183 36.24 -16.05 3.43
N GLU A 184 36.41 -16.49 2.20
CA GLU A 184 37.24 -17.64 1.89
C GLU A 184 38.57 -17.42 2.60
N ILE A 185 38.87 -18.30 3.56
CA ILE A 185 40.19 -18.41 4.12
C ILE A 185 41.03 -18.98 2.99
N VAL A 186 41.69 -18.11 2.23
CA VAL A 186 42.79 -18.49 1.36
C VAL A 186 43.90 -18.95 2.29
N CYS A 187 44.00 -20.26 2.49
CA CYS A 187 45.20 -20.87 3.03
C CYS A 187 46.29 -20.70 1.96
N LEU A 188 47.31 -19.91 2.27
CA LEU A 188 48.63 -19.97 1.64
C LEU A 188 49.47 -21.01 2.38
#